data_AF-A0A8T5M419-F1
#
_entry.id   AF-A0A8T5M419-F1
#
_cell.length_a   1.000
_cell.length_b   1.000
_cell.length_c   1.000
_cell.angle_alpha   90.00
_cell.angle_beta   90.00
_cell.angle_gamma   90.00
#
_symmetry.space_group_name_H-M   'P 1'
#
loop_
_entity.id
_entity.type
_entity.pdbx_description
1 polymer ?
#
loop_
_entity_poly.entity_id
_entity_poly.type
_entity_poly.pdbx_seq_one_letter_code
_entity_poly.pdbx_strand_id
1 'polypeptide(L)'
;MTNITKAVWDILINDISIRKDLARGIVNVRALAKYIRDNYGINSSVDGIISAIRRFEKDSTITENFTTVKEALKGAKVTTKTN
;
A
#
# COMPACT_ATOMS: atom_id res chain seq x y z
N MET A 1 -5.40 12.04 19.34
CA MET A 1 -4.68 12.55 18.15
C MET A 1 -4.65 11.42 17.13
N THR A 2 -5.51 11.46 16.12
CA THR A 2 -5.59 10.37 15.12
C THR A 2 -4.33 10.43 14.27
N ASN A 3 -3.60 9.32 14.16
CA ASN A 3 -2.37 9.28 13.38
C ASN A 3 -2.73 9.34 11.88
N ILE A 4 -2.63 10.53 11.29
CA ILE A 4 -2.95 10.80 9.88
C ILE A 4 -2.19 9.86 8.95
N THR A 5 -0.91 9.58 9.26
CA THR A 5 -0.08 8.66 8.48
C THR A 5 -0.71 7.26 8.43
N LYS A 6 -1.15 6.75 9.58
CA LYS A 6 -1.81 5.43 9.65
C LYS A 6 -3.11 5.41 8.85
N ALA A 7 -3.95 6.43 8.97
CA ALA A 7 -5.20 6.52 8.22
C ALA A 7 -4.97 6.55 6.70
N VAL A 8 -3.98 7.31 6.24
CA VAL A 8 -3.59 7.35 4.83
C VAL A 8 -3.08 5.98 4.38
N TRP A 9 -2.25 5.31 5.17
CA TRP A 9 -1.72 3.99 4.84
C TRP A 9 -2.79 2.92 4.77
N ASP A 10 -3.77 2.92 5.68
CA ASP A 10 -4.88 1.98 5.65
C ASP A 10 -5.67 2.11 4.33
N ILE A 11 -5.87 3.33 3.82
CA ILE A 11 -6.50 3.57 2.52
C ILE A 11 -5.66 2.98 1.37
N LEU A 12 -4.34 3.22 1.37
CA LEU A 12 -3.42 2.72 0.35
C LEU A 12 -3.27 1.18 0.38
N ILE A 13 -3.42 0.56 1.55
CA ILE A 13 -3.37 -0.91 1.71
C ILE A 13 -4.65 -1.55 1.15
N ASN A 14 -5.80 -0.94 1.43
CA ASN A 14 -7.09 -1.45 0.99
C ASN A 14 -7.30 -1.34 -0.52
N ASP A 15 -6.60 -0.44 -1.22
CA ASP A 15 -6.68 -0.30 -2.67
C ASP A 15 -5.40 -0.82 -3.38
N ILE A 16 -5.53 -1.99 -4.00
CA ILE A 16 -4.46 -2.65 -4.78
C ILE A 16 -4.03 -1.81 -6.00
N SER A 17 -4.96 -1.09 -6.63
CA SER A 17 -4.70 -0.33 -7.85
C SER A 17 -3.89 0.91 -7.51
N ILE A 18 -4.32 1.68 -6.51
CA ILE A 18 -3.59 2.85 -6.02
C ILE A 18 -2.17 2.44 -5.61
N ARG A 19 -2.00 1.34 -4.88
CA ARG A 19 -0.67 0.87 -4.46
C ARG A 19 0.23 0.52 -5.63
N LYS A 20 -0.27 -0.24 -6.61
CA LYS A 20 0.53 -0.64 -7.79
C LYS A 20 0.89 0.56 -8.66
N ASP A 21 -0.04 1.49 -8.82
CA ASP A 21 0.13 2.64 -9.69
C ASP A 21 1.01 3.72 -9.01
N LEU A 22 0.99 3.81 -7.68
CA LEU A 22 1.95 4.58 -6.89
C LEU A 22 3.37 4.02 -7.10
N ALA A 23 3.56 2.70 -6.92
CA ALA A 23 4.85 2.03 -7.08
C ALA A 23 5.42 2.13 -8.51
N ARG A 24 4.56 2.28 -9.51
CA ARG A 24 4.95 2.51 -10.92
C ARG A 24 5.26 3.97 -11.21
N GLY A 25 5.00 4.90 -10.29
CA GLY A 25 5.20 6.32 -10.48
C GLY A 25 4.23 6.97 -11.47
N ILE A 26 3.11 6.31 -11.80
CA ILE A 26 2.13 6.83 -12.78
C ILE A 26 1.04 7.67 -12.11
N VAL A 27 0.90 7.59 -10.79
CA VAL A 27 -0.08 8.38 -10.03
C VAL A 27 0.51 9.74 -9.66
N ASN A 28 -0.23 10.80 -9.96
CA ASN A 28 0.09 12.12 -9.43
C ASN A 28 -0.19 12.18 -7.92
N VAL A 29 0.87 12.18 -7.11
CA VAL A 29 0.78 12.17 -5.63
C VAL A 29 -0.04 13.33 -5.07
N ARG A 30 0.02 14.53 -5.68
CA ARG A 30 -0.77 15.68 -5.23
C ARG A 30 -2.26 15.49 -5.54
N ALA A 31 -2.59 14.94 -6.71
CA ALA A 31 -3.97 14.62 -7.07
C ALA A 31 -4.53 13.53 -6.15
N LEU A 32 -3.73 12.48 -5.86
CA LEU A 32 -4.09 11.43 -4.91
C LEU A 32 -4.31 11.99 -3.50
N ALA A 33 -3.45 12.88 -3.02
CA ALA A 33 -3.61 13.49 -1.70
C ALA A 33 -4.90 14.31 -1.59
N LYS A 34 -5.25 15.06 -2.65
CA LYS A 34 -6.53 15.79 -2.72
C LYS A 34 -7.72 14.82 -2.74
N TYR A 35 -7.64 13.77 -3.55
CA TYR A 35 -8.66 12.72 -3.61
C TYR A 35 -8.89 12.08 -2.23
N ILE A 36 -7.81 11.73 -1.53
CA ILE A 36 -7.89 11.13 -0.19
C ILE A 36 -8.56 12.08 0.80
N ARG A 37 -8.15 13.35 0.82
CA ARG A 37 -8.74 14.37 1.70
C ARG A 37 -10.24 14.53 1.44
N ASP A 38 -10.61 14.68 0.17
CA ASP A 38 -11.97 15.04 -0.23
C ASP A 38 -12.94 13.85 -0.12
N ASN A 39 -12.49 12.60 -0.37
CA ASN A 39 -13.35 11.41 -0.34
C ASN A 39 -13.35 10.65 1.00
N TYR A 40 -12.27 10.73 1.78
CA TYR A 40 -12.16 10.02 3.07
C TYR A 40 -12.25 10.94 4.29
N GLY A 41 -12.47 12.25 4.08
CA GLY A 41 -12.68 13.21 5.17
C GLY A 41 -11.48 13.37 6.10
N ILE A 42 -10.25 13.13 5.61
CA ILE A 42 -9.04 13.27 6.44
C ILE A 42 -8.81 14.75 6.75
N ASN A 43 -8.93 15.11 8.03
CA ASN A 43 -8.67 16.47 8.50
C ASN A 43 -7.16 16.74 8.61
N SER A 44 -6.49 16.83 7.45
CA SER A 44 -5.07 17.18 7.33
C SER A 44 -4.83 18.04 6.09
N SER A 45 -3.73 18.78 6.09
CA SER A 45 -3.31 19.51 4.91
C SER A 45 -2.94 18.55 3.77
N VAL A 46 -3.09 19.01 2.53
CA VAL A 46 -2.69 18.23 1.36
C VAL A 46 -1.20 17.85 1.46
N ASP A 47 -0.35 18.75 1.94
CA ASP A 47 1.08 18.49 2.13
C ASP A 47 1.36 17.45 3.22
N GLY A 48 0.55 17.41 4.29
CA GLY A 48 0.62 16.37 5.32
C GLY A 48 0.31 14.98 4.75
N ILE A 49 -0.71 14.89 3.91
CA ILE A 49 -1.06 13.65 3.20
C ILE A 49 0.02 13.26 2.19
N ILE A 50 0.57 14.22 1.43
CA ILE A 50 1.70 13.98 0.51
C ILE A 50 2.90 13.39 1.28
N SER A 51 3.21 13.95 2.46
CA SER A 51 4.27 13.44 3.33
C SER A 51 4.01 11.99 3.77
N ALA A 52 2.77 11.66 4.14
CA ALA A 52 2.37 10.30 4.50
C ALA A 52 2.48 9.31 3.33
N ILE A 53 2.02 9.71 2.12
CA ILE A 53 2.12 8.89 0.90
C ILE A 53 3.58 8.61 0.55
N ARG A 54 4.46 9.63 0.58
CA ARG A 54 5.89 9.46 0.27
C ARG A 54 6.61 8.51 1.24
N ARG A 55 6.14 8.39 2.48
CA ARG A 55 6.69 7.48 3.48
C ARG A 55 6.17 6.04 3.34
N PHE A 56 5.04 5.84 2.66
CA PHE A 56 4.41 4.53 2.48
C PHE A 56 5.29 3.55 1.68
N GLU A 57 6.02 4.03 0.66
CA GLU A 57 6.87 3.16 -0.18
C GLU A 57 8.16 2.70 0.50
N LYS A 58 8.58 3.34 1.60
CA LYS A 58 9.79 2.93 2.32
C LYS A 58 9.61 1.66 3.16
N ASP A 59 8.38 1.21 3.38
CA ASP A 59 8.09 -0.11 3.96
C ASP A 59 8.06 -1.18 2.85
N SER A 60 9.21 -1.42 2.21
CA SER A 60 9.43 -2.45 1.18
C SER A 60 9.32 -3.90 1.69
N THR A 61 8.97 -4.09 2.97
CA THR A 61 8.82 -5.39 3.62
C THR A 61 7.83 -6.30 2.90
N ILE A 62 6.80 -5.75 2.26
CA ILE A 62 5.81 -6.54 1.51
C ILE A 62 6.44 -7.21 0.28
N THR A 63 7.29 -6.51 -0.46
CA THR A 63 7.95 -7.06 -1.65
C THR A 63 8.91 -8.17 -1.26
N GLU A 64 9.71 -7.94 -0.21
CA GLU A 64 10.65 -8.92 0.35
C GLU A 64 9.92 -10.20 0.81
N ASN A 65 8.84 -10.05 1.58
CA ASN A 65 8.02 -11.18 2.04
C ASN A 65 7.44 -11.98 0.87
N PHE A 66 6.99 -11.32 -0.20
CA PHE A 66 6.45 -12.00 -1.38
C PHE A 66 7.50 -12.87 -2.08
N THR A 67 8.74 -12.38 -2.20
CA THR A 67 9.86 -13.17 -2.73
C THR A 67 10.13 -14.40 -1.87
N THR A 68 10.20 -14.24 -0.55
CA THR A 68 10.43 -15.35 0.38
C THR A 68 9.33 -16.41 0.30
N VAL A 69 8.06 -15.99 0.29
CA VAL A 69 6.92 -16.92 0.16
C VAL A 69 6.93 -17.63 -1.20
N LYS A 70 7.28 -16.91 -2.27
CA LYS A 70 7.41 -17.48 -3.62
C LYS A 70 8.51 -18.55 -3.68
N GLU A 71 9.65 -18.31 -3.05
CA GLU A 71 10.73 -19.30 -2.95
C GLU A 71 10.30 -20.52 -2.15
N ALA A 72 9.65 -20.32 -1.01
CA ALA A 72 9.11 -21.41 -0.19
C ALA A 72 8.08 -22.26 -0.95
N LEU A 73 7.16 -21.63 -1.70
CA LEU A 73 6.18 -22.31 -2.53
C LEU A 73 6.80 -23.07 -3.70
N LYS A 74 7.89 -22.56 -4.28
CA LYS A 74 8.59 -23.22 -5.39
C LYS A 74 9.15 -24.58 -5.00
N GLY A 75 9.53 -24.75 -3.73
CA GLY A 75 9.99 -26.02 -3.16
C GLY A 75 8.89 -26.90 -2.59
N ALA A 76 7.64 -26.41 -2.49
CA ALA A 76 6.54 -27.15 -1.88
C ALA A 76 6.00 -28.23 -2.82
N LYS A 77 5.88 -29.47 -2.33
CA LYS A 77 5.27 -30.58 -3.05
C LYS A 77 3.80 -30.72 -2.61
N VAL A 78 2.86 -30.44 -3.52
CA VAL A 78 1.42 -30.62 -3.25
C VAL A 78 1.12 -32.12 -3.26
N THR A 79 0.61 -32.63 -2.15
CA THR A 79 0.12 -34.01 -2.02
C THR A 79 -1.39 -33.99 -1.84
N THR A 80 -2.10 -34.72 -2.70
CA THR A 80 -3.55 -34.90 -2.60
C THR A 80 -3.82 -36.33 -2.17
N LYS A 81 -4.48 -36.53 -1.02
CA LYS A 81 -5.07 -37.83 -0.69
C LYS A 81 -6.40 -37.95 -1.45
N THR A 82 -6.43 -38.80 -2.46
CA THR A 82 -7.68 -39.27 -3.07
C THR A 82 -8.23 -40.39 -2.20
N ASN A 83 -9.48 -40.26 -1.76
CA ASN A 83 -10.21 -41.29 -1.00
C ASN A 83 -11.02 -42.16 -1.96
#